data_AF-A0A673WER4-F1
#
_entry.id   AF-A0A673WER4-F1
#
_cell.length_a   1.000
_cell.length_b   1.000
_cell.length_c   1.000
_cell.angle_alpha   90.00
_cell.angle_beta   90.00
_cell.angle_gamma   90.00
#
_symmetry.space_group_name_H-M   'P 1'
#
loop_
_entity.id
_entity.type
_entity.pdbx_description
1 polymer ?
#
loop_
_entity_poly.entity_id
_entity_poly.type
_entity_poly.pdbx_seq_one_letter_code
_entity_poly.pdbx_strand_id
1 'polypeptide(L)'
;FGHLESLLQNDRFVGVLEQCVADEHGETLLQLFNEQTTFDSMVQYLRLLTLAYLQNHADFFSHFVEAPSLKVYCTQEVETIAMECDHVDILALSEALGVSIHIASMGGRGTALILPKGSVHYIHPT
;
A
#
# COMPACT_ATOMS: atom_id res chain seq x y z
N PHE A 1 -9.73 15.77 3.04
CA PHE A 1 -10.90 14.93 3.35
C PHE A 1 -11.94 14.93 2.24
N GLY A 2 -12.68 16.01 1.92
CA GLY A 2 -13.75 15.95 0.90
C GLY A 2 -13.33 15.52 -0.53
N HIS A 3 -12.12 15.88 -0.99
CA HIS A 3 -11.60 15.37 -2.28
C HIS A 3 -11.26 13.87 -2.20
N LEU A 4 -10.72 13.41 -1.07
CA LEU A 4 -10.36 12.00 -0.84
C LEU A 4 -11.60 11.10 -0.70
N GLU A 5 -12.67 11.60 -0.09
CA GLU A 5 -13.97 10.89 -0.04
C GLU A 5 -14.62 10.73 -1.42
N SER A 6 -14.52 11.75 -2.29
CA SER A 6 -15.01 11.64 -3.68
C SER A 6 -14.24 10.59 -4.51
N LEU A 7 -13.02 10.26 -4.10
CA LEU A 7 -12.17 9.25 -4.75
C LEU A 7 -12.45 7.84 -4.21
N LEU A 8 -12.91 7.71 -2.96
CA LEU A 8 -13.44 6.45 -2.40
C LEU A 8 -14.77 6.04 -3.04
N GLN A 9 -15.52 6.98 -3.64
CA GLN A 9 -16.71 6.68 -4.45
C GLN A 9 -16.37 6.08 -5.83
N ASN A 10 -15.08 5.92 -6.16
CA ASN A 10 -14.65 5.32 -7.41
C ASN A 10 -14.52 3.80 -7.22
N ASP A 11 -15.56 3.06 -7.63
CA ASP A 11 -15.62 1.58 -7.60
C ASP A 11 -14.56 0.89 -8.49
N ARG A 12 -13.68 1.65 -9.15
CA ARG A 12 -12.65 1.12 -10.06
C ARG A 12 -11.71 0.14 -9.38
N PHE A 13 -11.34 0.33 -8.11
CA PHE A 13 -10.49 -0.65 -7.41
C PHE A 13 -11.17 -2.02 -7.32
N VAL A 14 -12.44 -2.06 -6.91
CA VAL A 14 -13.23 -3.30 -6.84
C VAL A 14 -13.43 -3.88 -8.23
N GLY A 15 -13.73 -3.05 -9.23
CA GLY A 15 -13.89 -3.50 -10.62
C GLY A 15 -12.60 -4.12 -11.20
N VAL A 16 -11.42 -3.62 -10.85
CA VAL A 16 -10.14 -4.24 -11.23
C VAL A 16 -9.99 -5.60 -10.53
N LEU A 17 -10.32 -5.70 -9.24
CA LEU A 17 -10.26 -6.96 -8.51
C LEU A 17 -11.19 -8.02 -9.10
N GLU A 18 -12.44 -7.67 -9.38
CA GLU A 18 -13.42 -8.57 -9.98
C GLU A 18 -12.95 -9.10 -11.35
N GLN A 19 -12.39 -8.23 -12.19
CA GLN A 19 -11.81 -8.63 -13.47
C GLN A 19 -10.61 -9.57 -13.30
N CYS A 20 -9.73 -9.30 -12.33
CA CYS A 20 -8.59 -10.17 -12.06
C CYS A 20 -9.01 -11.54 -11.50
N VAL A 21 -10.06 -11.59 -10.68
CA VAL A 21 -10.60 -12.85 -10.15
C VAL A 21 -11.28 -13.68 -11.25
N ALA A 22 -11.91 -13.02 -12.22
CA ALA A 22 -12.54 -13.67 -13.36
C ALA A 22 -11.54 -14.12 -14.46
N ASP A 23 -10.29 -13.66 -14.41
CA ASP A 23 -9.29 -13.96 -15.42
C ASP A 23 -8.58 -15.31 -15.15
N GLU A 24 -8.84 -16.28 -16.02
CA GLU A 24 -8.22 -17.60 -15.98
C GLU A 24 -6.72 -17.59 -16.33
N HIS A 25 -6.25 -16.61 -17.10
CA HIS A 25 -4.88 -16.58 -17.67
C HIS A 25 -3.94 -15.62 -16.92
N GLY A 26 -4.48 -14.73 -16.08
CA GLY A 26 -3.72 -13.81 -15.23
C GLY A 26 -3.04 -12.64 -15.96
N GLU A 27 -3.42 -12.36 -17.21
CA GLU A 27 -2.85 -11.27 -18.01
C GLU A 27 -3.59 -9.94 -17.78
N THR A 28 -4.82 -10.00 -17.31
CA THR A 28 -5.73 -8.84 -17.13
C THR A 28 -5.13 -7.79 -16.21
N LEU A 29 -4.51 -8.20 -15.10
CA LEU A 29 -3.90 -7.26 -14.15
C LEU A 29 -2.79 -6.45 -14.82
N LEU A 30 -1.93 -7.11 -15.60
CA LEU A 30 -0.84 -6.46 -16.30
C LEU A 30 -1.36 -5.47 -17.34
N GLN A 31 -2.41 -5.84 -18.09
CA GLN A 31 -3.02 -4.95 -19.07
C GLN A 31 -3.63 -3.72 -18.41
N LEU A 32 -4.44 -3.92 -17.36
CA LEU A 32 -5.08 -2.84 -16.60
C LEU A 32 -4.05 -1.92 -15.94
N PHE A 33 -2.93 -2.46 -15.43
CA PHE A 33 -1.87 -1.65 -14.82
C PHE A 33 -1.09 -0.79 -15.83
N ASN A 34 -1.13 -1.14 -17.12
CA ASN A 34 -0.55 -0.30 -18.17
C ASN A 34 -1.48 0.85 -18.61
N GLU A 35 -2.74 0.87 -18.16
CA GLU A 35 -3.64 2.01 -18.36
C GLU A 35 -3.41 3.06 -17.27
N GLN A 36 -2.86 4.22 -17.65
CA GLN A 36 -2.50 5.30 -16.72
C GLN A 36 -3.61 5.64 -15.71
N THR A 37 -4.83 5.82 -16.20
CA THR A 37 -6.00 6.16 -15.37
C THR A 37 -6.32 5.07 -14.34
N THR A 38 -6.18 3.81 -14.73
CA THR A 38 -6.41 2.66 -13.84
C THR A 38 -5.29 2.58 -12.82
N PHE A 39 -4.03 2.63 -13.26
CA PHE A 39 -2.86 2.64 -12.39
C PHE A 39 -2.94 3.76 -11.32
N ASP A 40 -3.21 5.00 -11.75
CA ASP A 40 -3.31 6.15 -10.84
C ASP A 40 -4.42 5.95 -9.80
N SER A 41 -5.54 5.35 -10.20
CA SER A 41 -6.65 5.06 -9.28
C SER A 41 -6.30 3.96 -8.28
N MET A 42 -5.58 2.91 -8.72
CA MET A 42 -5.12 1.83 -7.85
C MET A 42 -4.13 2.37 -6.81
N VAL A 43 -3.13 3.14 -7.24
CA VAL A 43 -2.14 3.77 -6.34
C VAL A 43 -2.83 4.70 -5.35
N GLN A 44 -3.79 5.50 -5.81
CA GLN A 44 -4.54 6.41 -4.95
C GLN A 44 -5.35 5.67 -3.90
N TYR A 45 -6.05 4.60 -4.27
CA TYR A 45 -6.80 3.78 -3.31
C TYR A 45 -5.88 3.18 -2.24
N LEU A 46 -4.74 2.61 -2.65
CA LEU A 46 -3.77 2.04 -1.71
C LEU A 46 -3.20 3.10 -0.76
N ARG A 47 -2.91 4.32 -1.25
CA ARG A 47 -2.49 5.45 -0.39
C ARG A 47 -3.56 5.86 0.61
N LEU A 48 -4.82 5.89 0.19
CA LEU A 48 -5.94 6.20 1.07
C LEU A 48 -6.13 5.14 2.15
N LEU A 49 -5.97 3.87 1.80
CA LEU A 49 -6.02 2.77 2.75
C LEU A 49 -4.88 2.89 3.78
N THR A 50 -3.65 3.15 3.34
CA THR A 50 -2.51 3.42 4.22
C THR A 50 -2.80 4.59 5.17
N LEU A 51 -3.30 5.70 4.64
CA LEU A 51 -3.65 6.89 5.40
C LEU A 51 -4.69 6.59 6.48
N ALA A 52 -5.77 5.89 6.11
CA ALA A 52 -6.82 5.50 7.03
C ALA A 52 -6.28 4.57 8.13
N TYR A 53 -5.41 3.62 7.78
CA TYR A 53 -4.82 2.71 8.74
C TYR A 53 -3.92 3.43 9.75
N LEU A 54 -3.03 4.31 9.26
CA LEU A 54 -2.16 5.14 10.09
C LEU A 54 -2.97 5.99 11.08
N GLN A 55 -4.01 6.68 10.59
CA GLN A 55 -4.85 7.53 11.44
C GLN A 55 -5.62 6.73 12.50
N ASN A 56 -6.12 5.54 12.16
CA ASN A 56 -6.84 4.67 13.10
C ASN A 56 -5.94 4.05 14.17
N HIS A 57 -4.62 4.00 13.93
CA HIS A 57 -3.64 3.39 14.83
C HIS A 57 -2.58 4.42 15.27
N ALA A 58 -3.00 5.68 15.43
CA ALA A 58 -2.08 6.79 15.59
C ALA A 58 -1.17 6.69 16.81
N ASP A 59 -1.69 6.15 17.92
CA ASP A 59 -0.92 5.93 19.14
C ASP A 59 0.28 5.01 18.89
N PHE A 60 0.12 3.97 18.07
CA PHE A 60 1.22 3.09 17.70
C PHE A 60 2.19 3.81 16.75
N PHE A 61 1.70 4.32 15.62
CA PHE A 61 2.54 4.83 14.54
C PHE A 61 3.25 6.15 14.85
N SER A 62 2.73 6.95 15.78
CA SER A 62 3.37 8.20 16.23
C SER A 62 4.80 8.01 16.75
N HIS A 63 5.14 6.81 17.22
CA HIS A 63 6.48 6.48 17.71
C HIS A 63 7.49 6.17 16.59
N PHE A 64 7.04 6.04 15.35
CA PHE A 64 7.86 5.60 14.20
C PHE A 64 8.10 6.70 13.17
N VAL A 65 7.56 7.91 13.38
CA VAL A 65 7.70 9.03 12.45
C VAL A 65 8.54 10.14 13.08
N GLU A 66 9.37 10.81 12.26
CA GLU A 66 10.17 11.97 12.71
C GLU A 66 9.35 13.27 12.73
N ALA A 67 8.17 13.28 12.09
CA ALA A 67 7.29 14.43 12.05
C ALA A 67 6.75 14.79 13.44
N PRO A 68 6.42 16.07 13.71
CA PRO A 68 5.87 16.51 15.01
C PRO A 68 4.59 15.81 15.46
N SER A 69 3.85 15.22 14.51
CA SER A 69 2.72 14.34 14.78
C SER A 69 2.47 13.44 13.58
N LEU A 70 1.77 12.32 13.81
CA LEU A 70 1.37 11.43 12.73
C LEU A 70 0.46 12.11 11.70
N LYS A 71 -0.36 13.08 12.14
CA LYS A 71 -1.17 13.89 11.22
C LYS A 71 -0.32 14.70 10.26
N VAL A 72 0.78 15.30 10.75
CA VAL A 72 1.72 16.05 9.90
C VAL A 72 2.42 15.11 8.93
N TYR A 73 2.88 13.95 9.39
CA TYR A 73 3.44 12.90 8.53
C TYR A 73 2.46 12.50 7.41
N CYS A 74 1.21 12.21 7.76
CA CYS A 74 0.17 11.85 6.81
C CYS A 74 -0.02 12.89 5.70
N THR A 75 -0.05 14.18 6.06
CA THR A 75 -0.22 15.27 5.08
C THR A 75 1.02 15.47 4.22
N GLN A 76 2.23 15.35 4.78
CA GLN A 76 3.47 15.65 4.06
C GLN A 76 3.95 14.47 3.22
N GLU A 77 3.89 13.25 3.77
CA GLU A 77 4.52 12.07 3.20
C GLU A 77 3.52 11.17 2.45
N VAL A 78 2.27 11.06 2.93
CA VAL A 78 1.30 10.09 2.40
C VAL A 78 0.34 10.71 1.38
N GLU A 79 -0.26 11.86 1.73
CA GLU A 79 -1.22 12.59 0.89
C GLU A 79 -0.55 13.31 -0.30
N THR A 80 0.73 13.65 -0.19
CA THR A 80 1.47 14.31 -1.26
C THR A 80 1.66 13.40 -2.46
N ILE A 81 1.23 13.88 -3.63
CA ILE A 81 1.40 13.16 -4.90
C ILE A 81 2.87 12.99 -5.22
N ALA A 82 3.23 11.80 -5.74
CA ALA A 82 4.58 11.42 -6.15
C ALA A 82 5.63 11.43 -5.03
N MET A 83 5.21 11.48 -3.75
CA MET A 83 6.11 11.27 -2.64
C MET A 83 6.50 9.79 -2.52
N GLU A 84 7.76 9.52 -2.19
CA GLU A 84 8.25 8.16 -1.97
C GLU A 84 7.66 7.58 -0.67
N CYS A 85 7.36 6.28 -0.67
CA CYS A 85 6.90 5.58 0.54
C CYS A 85 8.11 5.18 1.40
N ASP A 86 7.94 5.25 2.71
CA ASP A 86 8.90 4.76 3.69
C ASP A 86 8.40 3.48 4.40
N HIS A 87 9.22 2.91 5.28
CA HIS A 87 8.93 1.70 6.04
C HIS A 87 7.63 1.77 6.86
N VAL A 88 7.26 2.97 7.33
CA VAL A 88 6.00 3.22 8.05
C VAL A 88 4.80 2.99 7.13
N ASP A 89 4.85 3.47 5.89
CA ASP A 89 3.78 3.31 4.90
C ASP A 89 3.63 1.84 4.48
N ILE A 90 4.76 1.17 4.25
CA ILE A 90 4.77 -0.24 3.85
C ILE A 90 4.19 -1.11 4.96
N LEU A 91 4.59 -0.86 6.22
CA LEU A 91 4.06 -1.60 7.37
C LEU A 91 2.55 -1.35 7.52
N ALA A 92 2.12 -0.10 7.46
CA ALA A 92 0.70 0.24 7.58
C ALA A 92 -0.15 -0.39 6.47
N LEU A 93 0.33 -0.39 5.22
CA LEU A 93 -0.38 -1.02 4.11
C LEU A 93 -0.42 -2.55 4.25
N SER A 94 0.71 -3.17 4.65
CA SER A 94 0.81 -4.60 4.90
C SER A 94 -0.18 -5.07 5.95
N GLU A 95 -0.24 -4.36 7.08
CA GLU A 95 -1.20 -4.62 8.17
C GLU A 95 -2.65 -4.37 7.72
N ALA A 96 -2.92 -3.27 7.01
CA ALA A 96 -4.27 -2.95 6.52
C ALA A 96 -4.84 -4.01 5.58
N LEU A 97 -3.98 -4.62 4.74
CA LEU A 97 -4.36 -5.67 3.81
C LEU A 97 -4.28 -7.09 4.42
N GLY A 98 -3.66 -7.25 5.58
CA GLY A 98 -3.40 -8.57 6.18
C GLY A 98 -2.46 -9.44 5.34
N VAL A 99 -1.58 -8.83 4.54
CA VAL A 99 -0.62 -9.52 3.66
C VAL A 99 0.79 -9.28 4.14
N SER A 100 1.65 -10.30 4.07
CA SER A 100 3.07 -10.15 4.42
C SER A 100 3.91 -9.78 3.20
N ILE A 101 4.73 -8.74 3.35
CA ILE A 101 5.58 -8.20 2.29
C ILE A 101 7.05 -8.52 2.59
N HIS A 102 7.75 -9.07 1.60
CA HIS A 102 9.18 -9.35 1.66
C HIS A 102 9.96 -8.39 0.75
N ILE A 103 10.85 -7.59 1.35
CA ILE A 103 11.66 -6.59 0.64
C ILE A 103 13.09 -7.10 0.58
N ALA A 104 13.58 -7.33 -0.63
CA ALA A 104 14.97 -7.68 -0.87
C ALA A 104 15.77 -6.41 -1.19
N SER A 105 16.76 -6.08 -0.36
CA SER A 105 17.72 -5.02 -0.67
C SER A 105 18.85 -5.60 -1.53
N MET A 106 19.01 -5.05 -2.73
CA MET A 106 20.07 -5.44 -3.68
C MET A 106 21.41 -4.72 -3.40
N GLY A 107 21.51 -3.96 -2.30
CA GLY A 107 22.78 -3.43 -1.82
C GLY A 107 23.69 -4.56 -1.31
N GLY A 108 25.01 -4.43 -1.47
CA GLY A 108 26.03 -5.50 -1.38
C GLY A 108 26.11 -6.37 -0.11
N ARG A 109 25.19 -6.20 0.85
CA ARG A 109 24.88 -7.15 1.92
C ARG A 109 23.41 -7.54 1.74
N GLY A 110 23.13 -8.51 0.87
CA GLY A 110 21.77 -8.96 0.53
C GLY A 110 20.97 -9.31 1.78
N THR A 111 20.18 -8.35 2.27
CA THR A 111 19.38 -8.45 3.47
C THR A 111 17.91 -8.39 3.05
N ALA A 112 17.16 -9.35 3.59
CA ALA A 112 15.73 -9.48 3.42
C ALA A 112 15.02 -8.89 4.63
N LEU A 113 14.06 -7.99 4.41
CA LEU A 113 13.16 -7.49 5.45
C LEU A 113 11.77 -8.09 5.22
N ILE A 114 11.22 -8.73 6.26
CA ILE A 114 9.84 -9.25 6.26
C ILE A 114 8.98 -8.35 7.13
N LEU A 115 7.84 -7.92 6.59
CA LEU A 115 6.83 -7.14 7.28
C LEU A 115 5.46 -7.84 7.22
N PRO A 116 4.69 -7.88 8.32
CA PRO A 116 5.11 -7.56 9.69
C PRO A 116 6.14 -8.57 10.23
N LYS A 117 6.91 -8.18 11.25
CA LYS A 117 7.96 -9.05 11.82
C LYS A 117 7.32 -10.28 12.45
N GLY A 118 7.66 -11.48 11.96
CA GLY A 118 7.21 -12.77 12.52
C GLY A 118 6.16 -13.52 11.69
N SER A 119 5.81 -13.05 10.49
CA SER A 119 4.89 -13.74 9.59
C SER A 119 5.40 -15.12 9.14
N VAL A 120 4.54 -16.14 9.20
CA VAL A 120 4.82 -17.49 8.67
C VAL A 120 4.46 -17.54 7.19
N HIS A 121 5.41 -17.87 6.31
CA HIS A 121 5.19 -17.95 4.87
C HIS A 121 4.76 -19.35 4.41
N TYR A 122 3.79 -19.43 3.51
CA TYR A 122 3.64 -20.55 2.58
C TYR A 122 4.48 -20.25 1.34
N ILE A 123 5.66 -20.85 1.25
CA ILE A 123 6.45 -20.86 0.02
C ILE A 123 6.02 -22.12 -0.74
N HIS A 124 5.40 -21.95 -1.91
CA HIS A 124 5.26 -23.06 -2.86
C HIS A 124 6.68 -23.39 -3.37
N PRO A 125 7.19 -24.62 -3.16
CA PRO A 125 8.48 -24.99 -3.71
C PRO A 125 8.36 -25.09 -5.23
N THR A 126 9.19 -24.34 -5.95
CA THR A 126 9.50 -24.58 -7.37
C THR A 126 10.30 -25.84 -7.56
#